data_AF-A0AAD5BZH4-F1
#
_entry.id   AF-A0AAD5BZH4-F1
#
_cell.length_a   1.000
_cell.length_b   1.000
_cell.length_c   1.000
_cell.angle_alpha   90.00
_cell.angle_beta   90.00
_cell.angle_gamma   90.00
#
_symmetry.space_group_name_H-M   'P 1'
#
loop_
_entity.id
_entity.type
_entity.pdbx_description
1 polymer ?
#
loop_
_entity_poly.entity_id
_entity_poly.type
_entity_poly.pdbx_seq_one_letter_code
_entity_poly.pdbx_strand_id
1 'polypeptide(L)'
;MRNTIKDEKIGEKLNPEDKKKIEDAIDEAVSWLDNNQLAEADEFEDKMKELENVCNPIIAKMYQGGAGDAAGMDDDVPVGGGGAGPKIEEVD
;
A
#
# COMPACT_ATOMS: atom_id res chain seq x y z
N MET A 1 4.51 3.65 -0.14
CA MET A 1 3.53 3.95 0.92
C MET A 1 3.47 5.41 1.34
N ARG A 2 4.45 5.96 2.06
CA ARG A 2 4.40 7.38 2.52
C ARG A 2 4.14 8.37 1.39
N ASN A 3 4.82 8.21 0.25
CA ASN A 3 4.62 9.09 -0.91
C ASN A 3 3.25 8.88 -1.54
N THR A 4 2.77 7.62 -1.58
CA THR A 4 1.47 7.25 -2.13
C THR A 4 0.31 7.96 -1.44
N ILE A 5 0.32 8.05 -0.11
CA ILE A 5 -0.76 8.73 0.65
C ILE A 5 -0.63 10.27 0.68
N LYS A 6 0.54 10.79 0.30
CA LYS A 6 0.81 12.22 0.16
C LYS A 6 0.53 12.74 -1.24
N ASP A 7 0.44 11.86 -2.23
CA ASP A 7 -0.06 12.19 -3.55
C ASP A 7 -1.51 12.68 -3.43
N GLU A 8 -1.80 13.86 -3.99
CA GLU A 8 -3.11 14.50 -3.84
C GLU A 8 -4.25 13.61 -4.40
N LYS A 9 -4.04 12.96 -5.55
CA LYS A 9 -5.07 12.15 -6.22
C LYS A 9 -5.45 10.91 -5.40
N ILE A 10 -4.50 10.38 -4.63
CA ILE A 10 -4.68 9.20 -3.80
C ILE A 10 -5.14 9.60 -2.40
N GLY A 11 -4.51 10.61 -1.81
CA GLY A 11 -4.81 11.13 -0.48
C GLY A 11 -6.24 11.66 -0.35
N GLU A 12 -6.80 12.26 -1.40
CA GLU A 12 -8.20 12.72 -1.43
C GLU A 12 -9.22 11.57 -1.43
N LYS A 13 -8.84 10.37 -1.92
CA LYS A 13 -9.71 9.19 -1.94
C LYS A 13 -9.73 8.44 -0.62
N LEU A 14 -8.81 8.76 0.29
CA LEU A 14 -8.74 8.19 1.63
C LEU A 14 -9.53 9.06 2.59
N ASN A 15 -10.37 8.44 3.41
CA ASN A 15 -10.99 9.17 4.51
C ASN A 15 -9.91 9.57 5.54
N PRO A 16 -10.15 10.63 6.35
CA PRO A 16 -9.16 11.12 7.30
C PRO A 16 -8.69 10.09 8.33
N GLU A 17 -9.56 9.17 8.73
CA GLU A 17 -9.24 8.13 9.71
C GLU A 17 -8.26 7.11 9.13
N ASP A 18 -8.52 6.63 7.92
CA ASP A 18 -7.68 5.67 7.21
C ASP A 18 -6.34 6.30 6.82
N LYS A 19 -6.34 7.57 6.39
CA LYS A 19 -5.10 8.31 6.15
C LYS A 19 -4.25 8.39 7.40
N LYS A 20 -4.86 8.76 8.54
CA LYS A 20 -4.17 8.85 9.83
C LYS A 20 -3.61 7.48 10.26
N LYS A 21 -4.38 6.40 10.13
CA LYS A 21 -3.89 5.04 10.45
C LYS A 21 -2.64 4.66 9.67
N ILE A 22 -2.59 5.00 8.38
CA ILE A 22 -1.39 4.74 7.57
C ILE A 22 -0.22 5.63 8.01
N GLU A 23 -0.46 6.92 8.26
CA GLU A 23 0.58 7.84 8.74
C GLU A 23 1.19 7.36 10.06
N ASP A 24 0.35 7.04 11.04
CA ASP A 24 0.75 6.54 12.36
C ASP A 24 1.56 5.24 12.23
N ALA A 25 1.10 4.28 11.41
CA ALA A 25 1.82 3.01 11.19
C ALA A 25 3.19 3.20 10.52
N ILE A 26 3.31 4.14 9.58
CA ILE A 26 4.61 4.44 8.95
C ILE A 26 5.54 5.12 9.96
N ASP A 27 5.05 6.07 10.75
CA ASP A 27 5.87 6.74 11.77
C ASP A 27 6.35 5.74 12.83
N GLU A 28 5.50 4.81 13.24
CA GLU A 28 5.89 3.72 14.14
C GLU A 28 6.96 2.81 13.53
N ALA A 29 6.79 2.41 12.26
CA ALA A 29 7.78 1.60 11.56
C ALA A 29 9.13 2.32 11.43
N VAL A 30 9.13 3.62 11.10
CA VAL A 30 10.35 4.44 11.05
C VAL A 30 11.02 4.51 12.43
N SER A 31 10.26 4.78 13.48
CA SER A 31 10.79 4.81 14.84
C SER A 31 11.35 3.46 15.27
N TRP A 32 10.72 2.36 14.88
CA TRP A 32 11.23 1.03 15.11
C TRP A 32 12.55 0.81 14.36
N LEU A 33 12.65 1.16 13.07
CA LEU A 33 13.88 1.04 12.29
C LEU A 33 15.04 1.84 12.90
N ASP A 34 14.79 3.06 13.38
CA ASP A 34 15.80 3.92 14.01
C ASP A 34 16.38 3.29 15.28
N ASN A 35 15.57 2.55 16.04
CA ASN A 35 15.98 1.90 17.29
C ASN A 35 16.50 0.46 17.10
N ASN A 36 16.23 -0.15 15.94
CA ASN A 36 16.48 -1.57 15.70
C ASN A 36 17.34 -1.80 14.44
N GLN A 37 18.36 -0.96 14.22
CA GLN A 37 19.24 -1.02 13.04
C GLN A 37 20.04 -2.32 12.90
N LEU A 38 20.18 -3.09 14.00
CA LEU A 38 20.89 -4.37 14.05
C LEU A 38 19.94 -5.56 14.31
N ALA A 39 18.64 -5.38 14.06
CA ALA A 39 17.68 -6.47 14.15
C ALA A 39 18.00 -7.58 13.14
N GLU A 40 17.48 -8.76 13.40
CA GLU A 40 17.61 -9.90 12.51
C GLU A 40 16.64 -9.79 11.32
N ALA A 41 16.90 -10.55 10.25
CA ALA A 41 16.11 -10.49 9.03
C ALA A 41 14.62 -10.81 9.26
N ASP A 42 14.33 -11.76 10.14
CA ASP A 42 12.97 -12.14 10.54
C ASP A 42 12.24 -11.00 11.28
N GLU A 43 12.93 -10.27 12.13
CA GLU A 43 12.37 -9.09 12.83
C GLU A 43 12.01 -7.96 11.85
N PHE A 44 12.87 -7.72 10.84
CA PHE A 44 12.56 -6.76 9.78
C PHE A 44 11.37 -7.19 8.92
N GLU A 45 11.30 -8.48 8.56
CA GLU A 45 10.17 -9.05 7.82
C GLU A 45 8.87 -8.92 8.60
N ASP A 46 8.89 -9.18 9.91
CA ASP A 46 7.71 -9.09 10.77
C ASP A 46 7.25 -7.64 10.90
N LYS A 47 8.17 -6.67 11.05
CA LYS A 47 7.80 -5.24 11.06
C LYS A 47 7.24 -4.80 9.71
N MET A 48 7.79 -5.30 8.60
CA MET A 48 7.26 -5.04 7.26
C MET A 48 5.84 -5.58 7.10
N LYS A 49 5.59 -6.84 7.50
CA LYS A 49 4.25 -7.47 7.46
C LYS A 49 3.25 -6.70 8.31
N GLU A 50 3.65 -6.23 9.49
CA GLU A 50 2.80 -5.41 10.36
C GLU A 50 2.33 -4.14 9.64
N LEU A 51 3.24 -3.41 8.98
CA LEU A 51 2.92 -2.23 8.20
C LEU A 51 2.00 -2.55 7.01
N GLU A 52 2.28 -3.63 6.29
CA GLU A 52 1.47 -4.09 5.16
C GLU A 52 0.06 -4.48 5.58
N ASN A 53 -0.10 -5.15 6.73
CA ASN A 53 -1.40 -5.56 7.26
C ASN A 53 -2.32 -4.36 7.56
N VAL A 54 -1.75 -3.19 7.87
CA VAL A 54 -2.51 -1.95 8.02
C VAL A 54 -2.79 -1.31 6.65
N CYS A 55 -1.76 -1.21 5.80
CA CYS A 55 -1.82 -0.46 4.55
C CYS A 55 -2.68 -1.14 3.47
N ASN A 56 -2.47 -2.45 3.24
CA ASN A 56 -3.10 -3.20 2.17
C ASN A 56 -4.64 -3.19 2.21
N PRO A 57 -5.32 -3.45 3.35
CA PRO A 57 -6.78 -3.42 3.37
C PRO A 57 -7.35 -2.02 3.13
N ILE A 58 -6.64 -0.96 3.51
CA ILE A 58 -7.07 0.42 3.29
C ILE A 58 -6.95 0.79 1.80
N ILE A 59 -5.81 0.45 1.19
CA ILE A 59 -5.58 0.66 -0.25
C ILE A 59 -6.58 -0.14 -1.08
N ALA A 60 -6.83 -1.41 -0.72
CA ALA A 60 -7.81 -2.25 -1.40
C ALA A 60 -9.23 -1.63 -1.35
N LYS A 61 -9.65 -1.13 -0.18
CA LYS A 61 -10.93 -0.41 -0.04
C LYS A 61 -10.99 0.85 -0.89
N MET A 62 -9.90 1.61 -0.99
CA MET A 62 -9.82 2.80 -1.85
C MET A 62 -10.04 2.44 -3.33
N TYR A 63 -9.42 1.38 -3.82
CA TYR A 63 -9.62 0.92 -5.20
C TYR A 63 -11.02 0.35 -5.44
N GLN A 64 -11.58 -0.40 -4.48
CA GLN A 64 -12.93 -0.95 -4.56
C GLN A 64 -14.02 0.14 -4.48
N GLY A 65 -13.81 1.19 -3.68
CA GLY A 65 -14.70 2.35 -3.60
C GLY A 65 -14.64 3.26 -4.83
N GLY A 66 -13.57 3.16 -5.63
CA GLY A 66 -13.41 3.84 -6.91
C GLY A 66 -13.95 3.07 -8.12
N ALA A 67 -14.43 1.83 -7.94
CA ALA A 67 -14.87 0.96 -9.03
C ALA A 67 -16.17 1.42 -9.73
N GLY A 68 -16.81 2.49 -9.26
CA GLY A 68 -17.91 3.16 -9.96
C GLY A 68 -17.48 4.14 -11.06
N ASP A 69 -16.21 4.58 -11.05
CA ASP A 69 -15.70 5.66 -11.92
C ASP A 69 -14.33 5.33 -12.56
N ALA A 70 -13.91 4.06 -12.53
CA ALA A 70 -12.59 3.63 -13.01
C ALA A 70 -12.62 2.93 -14.38
N ALA A 71 -13.58 3.28 -15.25
CA ALA A 71 -13.45 3.03 -16.68
C ALA A 71 -12.51 4.09 -17.29
N GLY A 72 -11.22 4.06 -16.95
CA GLY A 72 -10.25 4.96 -17.59
C GLY A 72 -8.99 5.37 -16.84
N MET A 73 -8.59 4.72 -15.74
CA MET A 73 -7.23 4.95 -15.22
C MET A 73 -6.26 3.96 -15.86
N ASP A 74 -5.67 4.46 -16.93
CA ASP A 74 -4.46 4.01 -17.61
C ASP A 74 -3.39 3.47 -16.65
N ASP A 75 -2.82 2.36 -17.09
CA ASP A 75 -1.62 1.64 -16.70
C ASP A 75 -0.42 2.53 -16.29
N ASP A 76 -0.38 3.14 -15.09
CA ASP A 76 0.87 3.78 -14.59
C ASP A 76 0.99 3.93 -13.06
N VAL A 77 0.38 3.03 -12.27
CA VAL A 77 0.78 2.90 -10.86
C VAL A 77 1.66 1.66 -10.75
N PRO A 78 3.00 1.79 -10.64
CA PRO A 78 3.85 0.64 -10.37
C PRO A 78 3.56 0.14 -8.96
N VAL A 79 2.60 -0.79 -8.85
CA VAL A 79 2.41 -1.58 -7.64
C VAL A 79 3.57 -2.57 -7.59
N GLY A 80 4.57 -2.24 -6.77
CA GLY A 80 5.71 -3.11 -6.53
C GLY A 80 5.24 -4.41 -5.88
N GLY A 81 5.30 -5.51 -6.63
CA GLY A 81 5.49 -6.87 -6.14
C GLY A 81 4.25 -7.57 -5.55
N GLY A 82 3.59 -8.41 -6.36
CA GLY A 82 2.60 -9.36 -5.82
C GLY A 82 1.65 -10.02 -6.82
N GLY A 83 2.20 -10.68 -7.85
CA GLY A 83 1.55 -11.80 -8.55
C GLY A 83 0.10 -11.68 -9.02
N ALA A 84 -0.10 -11.12 -10.22
CA ALA A 84 -1.16 -11.55 -11.14
C ALA A 84 -0.74 -11.18 -12.56
N GLY A 85 0.10 -12.02 -13.17
CA GLY A 85 0.36 -11.90 -14.61
C GLY A 85 -0.95 -12.12 -15.38
N PRO A 86 -1.16 -11.42 -16.51
CA PRO A 86 -2.37 -11.59 -17.31
C PRO A 86 -2.42 -13.03 -17.82
N LYS A 87 -3.59 -13.67 -17.67
CA LYS A 87 -3.87 -14.95 -18.34
C LYS A 87 -3.94 -14.65 -19.83
N ILE A 88 -2.86 -14.96 -20.55
CA ILE A 88 -2.86 -15.07 -22.01
C ILE A 88 -3.84 -16.22 -22.32
N GLU A 89 -5.03 -15.85 -22.81
CA GLU A 89 -5.87 -16.78 -23.55
C GLU A 89 -5.09 -17.11 -24.83
N GLU A 90 -4.61 -18.35 -24.90
CA GLU A 90 -4.11 -18.94 -26.14
C GLU A 90 -5.27 -18.93 -27.13
N VAL A 91 -5.24 -17.98 -28.07
CA VAL A 91 -6.05 -18.05 -29.29
C VAL A 91 -5.27 -18.90 -30.27
N ASP A 92 -5.80 -20.10 -30.51
CA ASP A 92 -5.41 -21.09 -31.53
C ASP A 92 -5.15 -20.47 -32.91
#